data_AF-A0A7D9EXP2-F1
#
_entry.id   AF-A0A7D9EXP2-F1
#
_cell.length_a   1.000
_cell.length_b   1.000
_cell.length_c   1.000
_cell.angle_alpha   90.00
_cell.angle_beta   90.00
_cell.angle_gamma   90.00
#
_symmetry.space_group_name_H-M   'P 1'
#
loop_
_entity.id
_entity.type
_entity.pdbx_description
1 polymer ?
#
loop_
_entity_poly.entity_id
_entity_poly.type
_entity_poly.pdbx_seq_one_letter_code
_entity_poly.pdbx_strand_id
1 'polypeptide(L)'
;NEAYSARVLLAAIDHNYSHVGRKLKLGKSGKLQYNKVYSKRSKNWSISVIKEEKTYDYWPVLAYNVLKSRIDDKHTILHRVVIPAEHPKRIAPSIAMASIPKTSDLISKALTRSSREKRKMQRQEQAAAKLTFQLSMHDSLVSNEDVPIL
;
A
#
# COMPACT_ATOMS: atom_id res chain seq x y z
N ASN A 1 18.64 -25.12 -16.30
CA ASN A 1 18.68 -25.34 -14.83
C ASN A 1 17.25 -25.50 -14.33
N GLU A 2 16.78 -26.74 -14.21
CA GLU A 2 15.39 -27.09 -13.94
C GLU A 2 14.87 -26.53 -12.60
N ALA A 3 15.73 -26.48 -11.58
CA ALA A 3 15.42 -25.91 -10.27
C ALA A 3 15.15 -24.39 -10.31
N TYR A 4 15.71 -23.65 -11.28
CA TYR A 4 15.41 -22.23 -11.47
C TYR A 4 14.01 -22.03 -12.06
N SER A 5 13.68 -22.79 -13.11
CA SER A 5 12.36 -22.74 -13.75
C SER A 5 11.23 -23.13 -12.79
N ALA A 6 11.44 -24.17 -11.97
CA ALA A 6 10.48 -24.58 -10.94
C ALA A 6 10.22 -23.47 -9.90
N ARG A 7 11.27 -22.75 -9.48
CA ARG A 7 11.13 -21.60 -8.56
C ARG A 7 10.34 -20.45 -9.17
N VAL A 8 10.56 -20.16 -10.45
CA VAL A 8 9.81 -19.12 -11.19
C VAL A 8 8.33 -19.50 -11.31
N LEU A 9 8.03 -20.75 -11.67
CA LEU A 9 6.66 -21.25 -11.77
C LEU A 9 5.94 -21.22 -10.43
N LEU A 10 6.59 -21.66 -9.36
CA LEU A 10 6.02 -21.61 -8.01
C LEU A 10 5.72 -20.18 -7.57
N ALA A 11 6.62 -19.23 -7.85
CA ALA A 11 6.41 -17.82 -7.55
C ALA A 11 5.23 -17.23 -8.34
N ALA A 12 5.06 -17.63 -9.61
CA ALA A 12 3.92 -17.21 -10.43
C ALA A 12 2.58 -17.76 -9.88
N ILE A 13 2.56 -19.02 -9.46
CA ILE A 13 1.36 -19.64 -8.84
C ILE A 13 1.03 -18.95 -7.52
N ASP A 14 1.99 -18.75 -6.61
CA ASP A 14 1.77 -18.04 -5.33
C ASP A 14 1.26 -16.61 -5.52
N HIS A 15 1.80 -15.90 -6.52
CA HIS A 15 1.35 -14.56 -6.86
C HIS A 15 -0.10 -14.57 -7.36
N ASN A 16 -0.40 -15.41 -8.34
CA ASN A 16 -1.70 -15.39 -9.00
C ASN A 16 -2.82 -15.92 -8.11
N TYR A 17 -2.55 -16.96 -7.32
CA TYR A 17 -3.57 -17.61 -6.49
C TYR A 17 -3.77 -16.90 -5.15
N SER A 18 -2.68 -16.47 -4.51
CA SER A 18 -2.72 -15.97 -3.13
C SER A 18 -2.33 -14.50 -3.00
N HIS A 19 -1.90 -13.78 -4.04
CA HIS A 19 -1.67 -12.32 -3.97
C HIS A 19 -2.65 -11.48 -4.77
N VAL A 20 -2.91 -11.86 -6.01
CA VAL A 20 -3.82 -11.13 -6.90
C VAL A 20 -5.24 -11.32 -6.36
N GLY A 21 -5.90 -10.21 -6.01
CA GLY A 21 -7.28 -10.24 -5.52
C GLY A 21 -7.47 -10.42 -4.01
N ARG A 22 -6.40 -10.49 -3.20
CA ARG A 22 -6.54 -10.53 -1.73
C ARG A 22 -7.28 -9.31 -1.19
N LYS A 23 -8.38 -9.56 -0.50
CA LYS A 23 -9.21 -8.52 0.14
C LYS A 23 -8.49 -7.92 1.34
N LEU A 24 -8.98 -6.77 1.77
CA LEU A 24 -8.47 -6.08 2.95
C LEU A 24 -9.01 -6.76 4.21
N LYS A 25 -8.17 -6.93 5.22
CA LYS A 25 -8.54 -7.58 6.47
C LYS A 25 -9.44 -6.65 7.28
N LEU A 26 -10.67 -7.11 7.52
CA LEU A 26 -11.62 -6.44 8.42
C LEU A 26 -11.49 -7.05 9.82
N GLY A 27 -11.48 -6.19 10.84
CA GLY A 27 -11.56 -6.62 12.24
C GLY A 27 -12.99 -7.02 12.64
N LYS A 28 -13.15 -7.49 13.87
CA LYS A 28 -14.45 -7.93 14.43
C LYS A 28 -15.56 -6.85 14.34
N SER A 29 -15.18 -5.58 14.31
CA SER A 29 -16.07 -4.43 14.19
C SER A 29 -16.33 -3.98 12.74
N GLY A 30 -15.89 -4.76 11.74
CA GLY A 30 -15.99 -4.40 10.32
C GLY A 30 -15.04 -3.27 9.89
N LYS A 31 -14.11 -2.85 10.76
CA LYS A 31 -13.12 -1.80 10.43
C LYS A 31 -11.84 -2.40 9.85
N LEU A 32 -11.23 -1.70 8.90
CA LEU A 32 -9.93 -2.08 8.32
C LEU A 32 -8.83 -2.17 9.39
N GLN A 33 -7.99 -3.18 9.28
CA GLN A 33 -6.78 -3.33 10.09
C GLN A 33 -5.56 -2.74 9.38
N TYR A 34 -4.61 -2.24 10.16
CA TYR A 34 -3.47 -1.50 9.65
C TYR A 34 -2.15 -1.96 10.29
N ASN A 35 -1.09 -1.99 9.51
CA ASN A 35 0.27 -2.17 9.95
C ASN A 35 1.02 -0.83 9.93
N LYS A 36 1.90 -0.61 10.91
CA LYS A 36 2.73 0.60 11.00
C LYS A 36 4.15 0.26 10.58
N VAL A 37 4.68 1.00 9.63
CA VAL A 37 6.02 0.78 9.07
C VAL A 37 6.88 2.02 9.30
N TYR A 38 8.03 1.84 9.95
CA TYR A 38 9.01 2.90 10.17
C TYR A 38 10.04 2.94 9.04
N SER A 39 10.21 4.11 8.42
CA SER A 39 11.28 4.37 7.45
C SER A 39 12.48 4.97 8.17
N LYS A 40 13.62 4.27 8.15
CA LYS A 40 14.88 4.79 8.70
C LYS A 40 15.40 6.00 7.94
N ARG A 41 15.25 6.00 6.60
CA ARG A 41 15.73 7.07 5.72
C ARG A 41 15.05 8.40 6.02
N SER A 42 13.73 8.40 6.14
CA SER A 42 12.95 9.61 6.41
C SER A 42 12.63 9.80 7.89
N LYS A 43 13.09 8.89 8.75
CA LYS A 43 12.80 8.81 10.20
C LYS A 43 11.30 8.94 10.54
N ASN A 44 10.44 8.49 9.63
CA ASN A 44 8.99 8.70 9.71
C ASN A 44 8.23 7.38 9.75
N TRP A 45 7.08 7.41 10.43
CA TRP A 45 6.11 6.31 10.44
C TRP A 45 5.11 6.46 9.29
N SER A 46 4.80 5.34 8.65
CA SER A 46 3.81 5.21 7.59
C SER A 46 2.84 4.08 7.93
N ILE A 47 1.69 4.04 7.26
CA ILE A 47 0.66 3.03 7.51
C ILE A 47 0.37 2.26 6.22
N SER A 48 0.20 0.95 6.35
CA SER A 48 -0.27 0.08 5.28
C SER A 48 -1.51 -0.68 5.74
N VAL A 49 -2.47 -0.86 4.84
CA VAL A 49 -3.67 -1.65 5.14
C VAL A 49 -3.29 -3.13 5.13
N ILE A 50 -3.69 -3.86 6.16
CA ILE A 50 -3.45 -5.29 6.25
C ILE A 50 -4.43 -5.99 5.30
N LYS A 51 -3.89 -6.85 4.44
CA LYS A 51 -4.69 -7.78 3.61
C LYS A 51 -5.02 -9.03 4.42
N GLU A 52 -6.02 -9.77 3.99
CA GLU A 52 -6.35 -11.08 4.56
C GLU A 52 -5.14 -12.01 4.60
N GLU A 53 -5.20 -12.96 5.53
CA GLU A 53 -4.16 -13.98 5.68
C GLU A 53 -4.03 -14.79 4.40
N LYS A 54 -2.79 -15.14 4.07
CA LYS A 54 -2.53 -15.96 2.89
C LYS A 54 -3.06 -17.36 3.15
N THR A 55 -3.91 -17.85 2.24
CA THR A 55 -4.24 -19.26 2.16
C THR A 55 -3.30 -19.93 1.17
N TYR A 56 -3.00 -21.21 1.43
CA TYR A 56 -2.12 -22.03 0.61
C TYR A 56 -2.86 -23.29 0.17
N ASP A 57 -4.08 -23.12 -0.35
CA ASP A 57 -4.97 -24.25 -0.68
C ASP A 57 -4.41 -25.13 -1.80
N TYR A 58 -3.49 -24.60 -2.61
CA TYR A 58 -2.75 -25.33 -3.64
C TYR A 58 -1.55 -26.12 -3.09
N TRP A 59 -1.13 -25.89 -1.85
CA TRP A 59 0.03 -26.56 -1.24
C TRP A 59 -0.11 -28.08 -1.18
N PRO A 60 -1.26 -28.67 -0.79
CA PRO A 60 -1.41 -30.13 -0.77
C PRO A 60 -1.16 -30.77 -2.13
N VAL A 61 -1.62 -30.13 -3.21
CA VAL A 61 -1.41 -30.60 -4.59
C VAL A 61 0.07 -30.51 -4.97
N LEU A 62 0.75 -29.42 -4.63
CA LEU A 62 2.19 -29.29 -4.85
C LEU A 62 2.99 -30.30 -4.04
N ALA A 63 2.64 -30.51 -2.77
CA ALA A 63 3.29 -31.47 -1.90
C ALA A 63 3.15 -32.90 -2.44
N TYR A 64 1.97 -33.26 -2.94
CA TYR A 64 1.76 -34.55 -3.63
C TYR A 64 2.69 -34.70 -4.83
N ASN A 65 2.77 -33.68 -5.70
CA ASN A 65 3.63 -33.73 -6.88
C ASN A 65 5.12 -33.85 -6.50
N VAL A 66 5.57 -33.12 -5.48
CA VAL A 66 6.95 -33.20 -4.98
C VAL A 66 7.25 -34.58 -4.42
N LEU A 67 6.34 -35.16 -3.63
CA LEU A 67 6.50 -36.51 -3.07
C LEU A 67 6.52 -37.57 -4.18
N LYS A 68 5.65 -37.45 -5.18
CA LYS A 68 5.65 -38.33 -6.37
C LYS A 68 6.98 -38.24 -7.11
N SER A 69 7.44 -37.03 -7.46
CA SER A 69 8.74 -36.82 -8.10
C SER A 69 9.91 -37.33 -7.24
N ARG A 70 9.77 -37.32 -5.90
CA ARG A 70 10.79 -37.82 -4.99
C ARG A 70 10.87 -39.34 -4.94
N ILE A 71 9.75 -40.05 -5.07
CA ILE A 71 9.73 -41.51 -5.18
C ILE A 71 10.50 -41.97 -6.43
N ASP A 72 10.41 -41.19 -7.50
CA ASP A 72 11.07 -41.48 -8.78
C ASP A 72 12.57 -41.06 -8.81
N ASP A 73 13.03 -40.27 -7.85
CA ASP A 73 14.38 -39.70 -7.81
C ASP A 73 15.38 -40.60 -7.06
N LYS A 74 16.47 -40.97 -7.74
CA LYS A 74 17.50 -41.92 -7.28
C LYS A 74 18.62 -41.28 -6.44
N HIS A 75 18.67 -39.96 -6.30
CA HIS A 75 19.78 -39.26 -5.62
C HIS A 75 19.45 -38.85 -4.18
N THR A 76 20.43 -38.82 -3.27
CA THR A 76 20.23 -38.51 -1.84
C THR A 76 20.17 -37.00 -1.57
N ILE A 77 19.17 -36.54 -0.81
CA ILE A 77 19.01 -35.14 -0.39
C ILE A 77 19.49 -35.00 1.06
N LEU A 78 20.73 -34.58 1.28
CA LEU A 78 21.17 -34.19 2.62
C LEU A 78 21.95 -32.88 2.55
N HIS A 79 21.40 -31.83 3.16
CA HIS A 79 22.21 -30.77 3.75
C HIS A 79 21.51 -30.17 4.97
N ARG A 80 22.20 -30.24 6.10
CA ARG A 80 21.82 -29.54 7.33
C ARG A 80 22.37 -28.12 7.25
N VAL A 81 21.48 -27.12 7.27
CA VAL A 81 21.88 -25.71 7.39
C VAL A 81 21.89 -25.35 8.87
N VAL A 82 23.09 -25.21 9.43
CA VAL A 82 23.27 -24.68 10.80
C VAL A 82 23.23 -23.16 10.70
N ILE A 83 22.30 -22.54 11.42
CA ILE A 83 22.18 -21.08 11.48
C ILE A 83 23.13 -20.57 12.59
N PRO A 84 24.15 -19.75 12.27
CA PRO A 84 25.12 -19.25 13.24
C PRO A 84 24.51 -18.37 14.34
N ALA A 85 25.23 -18.20 15.45
CA ALA A 85 24.76 -17.40 16.59
C ALA A 85 24.64 -15.90 16.25
N GLU A 86 25.46 -15.39 15.34
CA GLU A 86 25.46 -14.00 14.85
C GLU A 86 24.38 -13.75 13.78
N HIS A 87 23.55 -14.73 13.46
CA HIS A 87 22.61 -14.60 12.34
C HIS A 87 21.63 -13.43 12.58
N PRO A 88 21.45 -12.51 11.61
CA PRO A 88 20.68 -11.27 11.80
C PRO A 88 19.21 -11.47 12.16
N LYS A 89 18.66 -12.69 11.97
CA LYS A 89 17.36 -13.11 12.51
C LYS A 89 17.27 -13.07 14.04
N ARG A 90 18.39 -13.00 14.76
CA ARG A 90 18.47 -12.90 16.23
C ARG A 90 18.62 -11.46 16.74
N ILE A 91 18.70 -10.48 15.84
CA ILE A 91 18.77 -9.06 16.19
C ILE A 91 17.36 -8.57 16.55
N ALA A 92 17.29 -7.73 17.60
CA ALA A 92 16.10 -7.22 18.30
C ALA A 92 14.83 -6.97 17.45
N PRO A 93 13.63 -7.11 18.05
CA PRO A 93 12.34 -7.10 17.36
C PRO A 93 11.96 -5.78 16.66
N SER A 94 12.65 -4.67 16.92
CA SER A 94 12.37 -3.39 16.24
C SER A 94 13.63 -2.55 16.07
N ILE A 95 13.82 -2.02 14.86
CA ILE A 95 14.96 -1.17 14.49
C ILE A 95 14.57 0.32 14.42
N ALA A 96 13.44 0.70 15.03
CA ALA A 96 12.91 2.05 14.98
C ALA A 96 13.55 2.96 16.03
N MET A 97 13.94 4.18 15.62
CA MET A 97 14.58 5.18 16.51
C MET A 97 13.58 6.14 17.15
N ALA A 98 12.29 6.03 16.83
CA ALA A 98 11.23 6.89 17.33
C ALA A 98 10.07 6.04 17.86
N SER A 99 9.37 6.53 18.88
CA SER A 99 8.21 5.86 19.45
C SER A 99 7.09 5.68 18.41
N ILE A 100 6.33 4.59 18.53
CA ILE A 100 5.22 4.29 17.62
C ILE A 100 4.09 5.31 17.85
N PRO A 101 3.72 6.13 16.85
CA PRO A 101 2.61 7.08 16.97
C PRO A 101 1.26 6.36 16.95
N LYS A 102 0.19 7.05 17.37
CA LYS A 102 -1.17 6.49 17.38
C LYS A 102 -1.64 6.18 15.96
N THR A 103 -2.45 5.13 15.82
CA THR A 103 -2.92 4.66 14.51
C THR A 103 -3.83 5.69 13.83
N SER A 104 -4.68 6.39 14.61
CA SER A 104 -5.53 7.50 14.14
C SER A 104 -4.73 8.58 13.41
N ASP A 105 -3.59 8.96 13.97
CA ASP A 105 -2.77 10.09 13.51
C ASP A 105 -2.05 9.74 12.21
N LEU A 106 -1.76 8.46 12.00
CA LEU A 106 -1.18 7.96 10.76
C LEU A 106 -2.23 7.81 9.65
N ILE A 107 -3.46 7.38 9.98
CA ILE A 107 -4.56 7.28 9.01
C ILE A 107 -4.90 8.67 8.46
N SER A 108 -5.03 9.68 9.33
CA SER A 108 -5.33 11.06 8.91
C SER A 108 -4.24 11.64 7.99
N LYS A 109 -2.97 11.34 8.26
CA LYS A 109 -1.83 11.74 7.40
C LYS A 109 -1.79 10.97 6.08
N ALA A 110 -2.16 9.68 6.05
CA ALA A 110 -2.06 8.85 4.85
C ALA A 110 -3.11 9.19 3.77
N LEU A 111 -4.28 9.71 4.16
CA LEU A 111 -5.35 10.14 3.24
C LEU A 111 -4.97 11.34 2.33
N THR A 112 -3.77 11.88 2.48
CA THR A 112 -3.42 13.22 1.98
C THR A 112 -2.96 13.28 0.53
N ARG A 113 -2.63 12.17 -0.16
CA ARG A 113 -2.11 12.26 -1.54
C ARG A 113 -3.21 12.51 -2.58
N SER A 114 -4.30 11.73 -2.56
CA SER A 114 -5.46 11.93 -3.45
C SER A 114 -6.33 13.12 -3.04
N SER A 115 -6.39 13.43 -1.74
CA SER A 115 -7.10 14.62 -1.25
C SER A 115 -6.33 15.92 -1.49
N ARG A 116 -4.99 15.89 -1.65
CA ARG A 116 -4.21 17.06 -2.05
C ARG A 116 -4.61 17.57 -3.43
N GLU A 117 -4.74 16.67 -4.41
CA GLU A 117 -5.18 17.07 -5.75
C GLU A 117 -6.61 17.59 -5.76
N LYS A 118 -7.55 16.90 -5.08
CA LYS A 118 -8.93 17.39 -4.94
C LYS A 118 -9.00 18.77 -4.28
N ARG A 119 -8.22 19.01 -3.22
CA ARG A 119 -8.12 20.32 -2.54
C ARG A 119 -7.48 21.39 -3.42
N LYS A 120 -6.54 21.02 -4.30
CA LYS A 120 -5.91 21.93 -5.26
C LYS A 120 -6.91 22.36 -6.33
N MET A 121 -7.71 21.44 -6.87
CA MET A 121 -8.77 21.75 -7.83
C MET A 121 -9.88 22.62 -7.20
N GLN A 122 -10.34 22.29 -5.99
CA GLN A 122 -11.34 23.09 -5.28
C GLN A 122 -10.87 24.53 -5.02
N ARG A 123 -9.59 24.73 -4.69
CA ARG A 123 -9.01 26.08 -4.53
C ARG A 123 -8.97 26.86 -5.84
N GLN A 124 -8.73 26.19 -6.97
CA GLN A 124 -8.73 26.82 -8.29
C GLN A 124 -10.14 27.22 -8.73
N GLU A 125 -11.14 26.36 -8.51
CA GLU A 125 -12.55 26.68 -8.76
C GLU A 125 -13.03 27.87 -7.92
N GLN A 126 -12.70 27.90 -6.63
CA GLN A 126 -13.07 29.01 -5.75
C GLN A 126 -12.40 30.33 -6.16
N ALA A 127 -11.14 30.29 -6.60
CA ALA A 127 -10.44 31.46 -7.12
C ALA A 127 -11.07 31.96 -8.42
N ALA A 128 -11.42 31.05 -9.33
CA ALA A 128 -12.11 31.38 -10.59
C ALA A 128 -13.48 32.01 -10.33
N ALA A 129 -14.31 31.40 -9.47
CA ALA A 129 -15.63 31.92 -9.11
C ALA A 129 -15.55 33.31 -8.47
N LYS A 130 -14.53 33.56 -7.63
CA LYS A 130 -14.31 34.88 -7.02
C LYS A 130 -13.94 35.94 -8.06
N LEU A 131 -13.14 35.56 -9.07
CA LEU A 131 -12.73 36.44 -10.16
C LEU A 131 -13.89 36.75 -11.11
N THR A 132 -14.72 35.77 -11.43
CA THR A 132 -15.96 35.94 -12.21
C THR A 132 -16.95 36.87 -11.51
N PHE A 133 -17.12 36.72 -10.19
CA PHE A 133 -17.97 37.60 -9.40
C PHE A 133 -17.47 39.06 -9.41
N GLN A 134 -16.16 39.26 -9.27
CA GLN A 134 -15.55 40.60 -9.35
C GLN A 134 -15.72 41.26 -10.71
N LEU A 135 -15.59 40.51 -11.81
CA LEU A 135 -15.83 41.01 -13.17
C LEU A 135 -17.30 41.40 -13.38
N SER A 136 -18.25 40.59 -12.90
CA SER A 136 -19.68 40.91 -13.02
C SER A 136 -20.10 42.15 -12.23
N MET A 137 -19.41 42.44 -11.12
CA MET A 137 -19.60 43.65 -10.32
C MET A 137 -18.99 44.90 -10.96
N HIS A 138 -17.99 44.72 -11.83
CA HIS A 138 -17.40 45.83 -12.58
C HIS A 138 -18.27 46.20 -13.78
N ASP A 139 -18.84 45.22 -14.48
CA ASP A 139 -19.74 45.46 -15.63
C ASP A 139 -21.04 46.17 -15.23
N SER A 140 -21.56 45.91 -14.02
CA SER A 140 -22.75 46.60 -13.49
C SER A 140 -22.50 48.04 -13.04
N LEU A 141 -21.23 48.43 -12.83
CA LEU A 141 -20.83 49.81 -12.52
C LEU A 141 -20.52 50.61 -13.79
N VAL A 142 -20.07 49.94 -14.87
CA VAL A 142 -19.76 50.59 -16.16
C VAL A 142 -21.04 50.90 -16.96
N SER A 143 -22.13 50.16 -16.78
CA SER A 143 -23.39 50.37 -17.53
C SER A 143 -24.25 51.56 -17.07
N ASN A 144 -23.80 52.37 -16.10
CA ASN A 144 -24.57 53.50 -15.56
C ASN A 144 -24.00 54.90 -15.92
N GLU A 145 -22.95 55.00 -16.74
CA GLU A 145 -22.28 56.29 -17.06
C GLU A 145 -22.65 56.90 -18.44
N ASP A 146 -23.50 56.26 -19.25
CA ASP A 146 -23.88 56.79 -20.57
C ASP A 146 -25.34 57.25 -20.65
N VAL A 147 -25.66 58.36 -19.95
CA VAL A 147 -26.85 59.18 -20.28
C VAL A 147 -26.37 60.57 -20.68
N PRO A 148 -26.42 60.94 -21.98
CA PRO A 148 -26.03 62.28 -22.38
C PRO A 148 -27.10 63.28 -21.92
N ILE A 149 -26.64 64.31 -21.21
CA ILE A 149 -27.43 65.48 -20.85
C ILE A 149 -27.42 66.47 -22.03
N LEU A 150 -28.62 66.79 -22.50
CA LEU A 150 -29.06 67.80 -23.49
C LEU A 150 -28.86 67.49 -24.98
#